data_AF-A0A8H3BDZ5-F1
#
_entry.id   AF-A0A8H3BDZ5-F1
#
_cell.length_a   1.000
_cell.length_b   1.000
_cell.length_c   1.000
_cell.angle_alpha   90.00
_cell.angle_beta   90.00
_cell.angle_gamma   90.00
#
_symmetry.space_group_name_H-M   'P 1'
#
loop_
_entity.id
_entity.type
_entity.pdbx_description
1 polymer ?
#
loop_
_entity_poly.entity_id
_entity_poly.type
_entity_poly.pdbx_seq_one_letter_code
_entity_poly.pdbx_strand_id
1 'polypeptide(L)'
;MSNRSPNVGIKATNDSQIAPSTAVISSSMQWVPAAYGEIPYGKQPVHGGHENSSPHLYHAIARIGNTFIPGKTSPDLGGALVTYEGEEHFFDSDYYVLCWR
;
A
#
# COMPACT_ATOMS: atom_id res chain seq x y z
N MET A 1 5.21 19.72 -33.49
CA MET A 1 6.38 19.07 -32.86
C MET A 1 5.89 18.36 -31.62
N SER A 2 5.67 17.04 -31.71
CA SER A 2 5.11 16.21 -30.64
C SER A 2 6.20 15.24 -30.22
N ASN A 3 6.83 15.49 -29.06
CA ASN A 3 7.74 14.55 -28.44
C ASN A 3 6.92 13.54 -27.66
N ARG A 4 6.59 12.40 -28.27
CA ARG A 4 6.19 11.21 -27.53
C ARG A 4 7.48 10.52 -27.08
N SER A 5 7.74 10.52 -25.78
CA SER A 5 8.76 9.66 -25.18
C SER A 5 8.47 8.19 -25.54
N PRO A 6 9.48 7.38 -25.86
CA PRO A 6 9.26 5.98 -26.19
C PRO A 6 8.88 5.23 -24.91
N ASN A 7 7.80 4.45 -25.01
CA ASN A 7 7.43 3.41 -24.05
C ASN A 7 8.64 2.49 -23.81
N VAL A 8 9.32 2.65 -22.68
CA VAL A 8 10.17 1.60 -22.12
C VAL A 8 9.21 0.54 -21.62
N GLY A 9 9.02 -0.49 -22.44
CA GLY A 9 8.33 -1.71 -22.05
C GLY A 9 9.10 -2.34 -20.89
N ILE A 10 8.67 -2.05 -19.67
CA ILE A 10 9.00 -2.87 -18.51
C ILE A 10 8.26 -4.19 -18.74
N LYS A 11 9.00 -5.15 -19.27
CA LYS A 11 8.59 -6.55 -19.37
C LYS A 11 8.22 -6.96 -17.94
N ALA A 12 6.95 -7.25 -17.71
CA ALA A 12 6.48 -7.83 -16.45
C ALA A 12 7.36 -9.04 -16.14
N THR A 13 8.26 -8.90 -15.18
CA THR A 13 8.96 -10.05 -14.63
C THR A 13 7.90 -10.88 -13.93
N ASN A 14 7.85 -12.17 -14.29
CA ASN A 14 7.01 -13.17 -13.64
C ASN A 14 7.55 -13.44 -12.22
N ASP A 15 7.63 -12.41 -11.40
CA ASP A 15 7.65 -12.55 -9.96
C ASP A 15 6.19 -12.77 -9.60
N SER A 16 5.78 -14.04 -9.60
CA SER A 16 4.62 -14.51 -8.85
C SER A 16 4.48 -13.64 -7.61
N GLN A 17 3.38 -12.89 -7.53
CA GLN A 17 3.04 -12.01 -6.43
C GLN A 17 3.43 -12.68 -5.12
N ILE A 18 4.59 -12.35 -4.57
CA ILE A 18 4.93 -12.75 -3.22
C ILE A 18 4.14 -11.77 -2.37
N ALA A 19 2.83 -12.02 -2.26
CA ALA A 19 2.06 -11.61 -1.09
C ALA A 19 2.95 -11.92 0.11
N PRO A 20 3.12 -10.99 1.06
CA PRO A 20 4.13 -11.11 2.10
C PRO A 20 3.96 -12.48 2.75
N SER A 21 4.82 -13.44 2.38
CA SER A 21 4.45 -14.86 2.33
C SER A 21 4.27 -15.49 3.71
N THR A 22 4.39 -14.65 4.75
CA THR A 22 4.31 -15.03 6.14
C THR A 22 4.00 -13.81 7.03
N ALA A 23 3.34 -12.76 6.53
CA ALA A 23 3.06 -11.60 7.39
C ALA A 23 1.78 -11.78 8.23
N VAL A 24 1.77 -12.88 8.98
CA VAL A 24 1.04 -12.99 10.24
C VAL A 24 1.88 -12.21 11.25
N ILE A 25 1.52 -10.95 11.55
CA ILE A 25 2.16 -10.24 12.69
C ILE A 25 1.81 -11.00 13.99
N SER A 26 0.60 -11.56 14.05
CA SER A 26 0.05 -12.41 15.11
C SER A 26 -1.18 -13.17 14.59
N SER A 27 -1.70 -14.14 15.35
CA SER A 27 -2.98 -14.81 15.03
C SER A 27 -4.17 -13.83 14.90
N SER A 28 -4.09 -12.62 15.46
CA SER A 28 -5.17 -11.63 15.46
C SER A 28 -5.18 -10.67 14.28
N MET A 29 -4.11 -10.58 13.48
CA MET A 29 -4.03 -9.60 12.39
C MET A 29 -3.42 -10.18 11.10
N GLN A 30 -3.76 -9.54 9.98
CA GLN A 30 -3.29 -9.90 8.64
C GLN A 30 -3.10 -8.67 7.77
N TRP A 31 -2.11 -8.71 6.89
CA TRP A 31 -1.99 -7.77 5.79
C TRP A 31 -2.90 -8.19 4.64
N VAL A 32 -3.78 -7.31 4.21
CA VAL A 32 -4.75 -7.57 3.13
C VAL A 32 -4.39 -6.68 1.94
N PRO A 33 -4.29 -7.23 0.72
CA PRO A 33 -4.06 -6.41 -0.49
C PRO A 33 -5.13 -5.33 -0.63
N ALA A 34 -4.72 -4.16 -1.09
CA ALA A 34 -5.61 -3.03 -1.35
C ALA A 34 -5.12 -2.18 -2.53
N ALA A 35 -6.02 -1.37 -3.06
CA ALA A 35 -5.75 -0.41 -4.13
C ALA A 35 -6.72 0.78 -4.00
N TYR A 36 -6.35 1.90 -4.61
CA TYR A 36 -7.17 3.09 -4.82
C TYR A 36 -7.78 3.69 -3.54
N GLY A 37 -7.12 3.50 -2.40
CA GLY A 37 -7.62 3.95 -1.09
C GLY A 37 -8.76 3.09 -0.55
N GLU A 38 -9.11 2.00 -1.22
CA GLU A 38 -10.20 1.13 -0.81
C GLU A 38 -9.88 0.43 0.50
N ILE A 39 -10.88 0.39 1.38
CA ILE A 39 -10.83 -0.44 2.57
C ILE A 39 -11.26 -1.86 2.18
N PRO A 40 -10.43 -2.89 2.43
CA PRO A 40 -10.73 -4.24 2.02
C PRO A 40 -12.10 -4.71 2.52
N TYR A 41 -12.95 -5.17 1.61
CA TYR A 41 -14.34 -5.53 1.91
C TYR A 41 -14.41 -6.63 2.99
N GLY A 42 -15.31 -6.44 3.95
CA GLY A 42 -15.54 -7.39 5.05
C GLY A 42 -14.37 -7.50 6.03
N LYS A 43 -13.40 -6.58 5.98
CA LYS A 43 -12.28 -6.52 6.93
C LYS A 43 -12.43 -5.33 7.87
N GLN A 44 -11.80 -5.43 9.03
CA GLN A 44 -11.69 -4.34 9.99
C GLN A 44 -10.26 -3.79 9.97
N PRO A 45 -10.00 -2.66 9.29
CA PRO A 45 -8.65 -2.09 9.22
C PRO A 45 -8.23 -1.53 10.59
N VAL A 46 -6.93 -1.63 10.90
CA VAL A 46 -6.36 -1.09 12.14
C VAL A 46 -6.20 0.41 11.99
N HIS A 47 -6.88 1.19 12.84
CA HIS A 47 -6.73 2.64 12.90
C HIS A 47 -5.32 3.02 13.36
N GLY A 48 -4.62 3.82 12.56
CA GLY A 48 -3.28 4.34 12.84
C GLY A 48 -3.25 5.83 13.19
N GLY A 49 -4.37 6.54 13.08
CA GLY A 49 -4.47 7.96 13.43
C GLY A 49 -5.58 8.69 12.67
N HIS A 50 -5.45 10.01 12.58
CA HIS A 50 -6.33 10.89 11.81
C HIS A 50 -5.54 12.08 11.25
N GLU A 51 -6.08 12.72 10.23
CA GLU A 51 -5.59 13.99 9.67
C GLU A 51 -6.73 15.01 9.60
N ASN A 52 -6.41 16.28 9.35
CA ASN A 52 -7.43 17.33 9.26
C ASN A 52 -8.45 17.07 8.13
N SER A 53 -8.01 16.45 7.03
CA SER A 53 -8.83 16.15 5.86
C SER A 53 -9.37 14.72 5.83
N SER A 54 -8.86 13.82 6.67
CA SER A 54 -9.23 12.40 6.68
C SER A 54 -9.51 11.94 8.12
N PRO A 55 -10.76 11.57 8.45
CA PRO A 55 -11.12 11.22 9.83
C PRO A 55 -10.39 9.96 10.32
N HIS A 56 -9.94 9.11 9.41
CA HIS A 56 -9.22 7.89 9.72
C HIS A 56 -8.01 7.72 8.82
N LEU A 57 -6.88 7.37 9.41
CA LEU A 57 -5.72 6.80 8.74
C LEU A 57 -5.57 5.35 9.19
N TYR A 58 -5.17 4.49 8.28
CA TYR A 58 -4.92 3.06 8.53
C TYR A 58 -3.47 2.71 8.23
N HIS A 59 -2.95 1.69 8.91
CA HIS A 59 -1.59 1.21 8.65
C HIS A 59 -1.51 0.52 7.29
N ALA A 60 -0.55 0.96 6.48
CA ALA A 60 -0.25 0.37 5.19
C ALA A 60 1.20 -0.11 5.12
N ILE A 61 1.49 -1.04 4.21
CA ILE A 61 2.84 -1.34 3.73
C ILE A 61 2.85 -1.35 2.20
N ALA A 62 3.94 -0.85 1.61
CA ALA A 62 4.21 -0.96 0.18
C ALA A 62 5.65 -1.46 -0.04
N ARG A 63 5.94 -2.04 -1.20
CA ARG A 63 7.26 -2.62 -1.49
C ARG A 63 8.13 -1.63 -2.26
N ILE A 64 9.31 -1.30 -1.74
CA ILE A 64 10.36 -0.58 -2.45
C ILE A 64 11.57 -1.53 -2.57
N GLY A 65 11.90 -1.92 -3.80
CA GLY A 65 12.86 -3.00 -4.06
C GLY A 65 12.40 -4.32 -3.44
N ASN A 66 13.18 -4.83 -2.47
CA ASN A 66 12.89 -6.08 -1.75
C ASN A 66 12.36 -5.85 -0.33
N THR A 67 12.09 -4.59 0.05
CA THR A 67 11.72 -4.22 1.41
C THR A 67 10.28 -3.73 1.47
N PHE A 68 9.52 -4.21 2.44
CA PHE A 68 8.22 -3.63 2.78
C PHE A 68 8.42 -2.45 3.72
N ILE A 69 7.94 -1.28 3.30
CA ILE A 69 8.06 -0.03 4.04
C ILE A 69 6.70 0.29 4.65
N PRO A 70 6.62 0.54 5.98
CA PRO A 70 5.38 0.94 6.62
C PRO A 70 4.99 2.37 6.27
N GLY A 71 3.69 2.62 6.27
CA GLY A 71 3.12 3.92 6.00
C GLY A 71 1.64 3.99 6.38
N LYS A 72 0.91 4.87 5.70
CA LYS A 72 -0.50 5.18 5.98
C LYS A 72 -1.35 5.11 4.71
N THR A 73 -2.63 4.82 4.88
CA THR A 73 -3.65 4.94 3.81
C THR A 73 -4.96 5.45 4.38
N SER A 74 -5.81 6.00 3.52
CA SER A 74 -7.23 6.24 3.76
C SER A 74 -7.97 6.32 2.42
N PRO A 75 -9.31 6.24 2.43
CA PRO A 75 -10.11 6.52 1.23
C PRO A 75 -9.82 7.89 0.63
N ASP A 76 -9.63 8.91 1.48
CA ASP A 76 -9.38 10.29 1.05
C ASP A 76 -7.99 10.47 0.42
N LEU A 77 -7.01 9.62 0.77
CA LEU A 77 -5.69 9.61 0.14
C LEU A 77 -5.70 8.94 -1.24
N GLY A 78 -6.69 8.10 -1.54
CA GLY A 78 -6.76 7.35 -2.80
C GLY A 78 -5.66 6.31 -2.98
N GLY A 79 -4.88 5.98 -1.94
CA GLY A 79 -3.77 5.04 -1.99
C GLY A 79 -3.00 4.98 -0.67
N ALA A 80 -1.79 4.42 -0.71
CA ALA A 80 -0.86 4.40 0.43
C ALA A 80 0.28 5.40 0.24
N LEU A 81 0.68 6.04 1.34
CA LEU A 81 1.87 6.89 1.45
C LEU A 81 2.88 6.20 2.37
N VAL A 82 4.09 5.95 1.88
CA VAL A 82 5.21 5.38 2.66
C VAL A 82 6.41 6.32 2.58
N THR A 83 7.16 6.47 3.66
CA THR A 83 8.36 7.33 3.68
C THR A 83 9.62 6.49 3.60
N TYR A 84 10.46 6.74 2.60
CA TYR A 84 11.73 6.04 2.40
C TYR A 84 12.80 7.04 1.94
N GLU A 85 14.00 6.95 2.53
CA GLU A 85 15.13 7.86 2.26
C GLU A 85 14.80 9.37 2.33
N GLY A 86 13.85 9.74 3.20
CA GLY A 86 13.46 11.14 3.42
C GLY A 86 12.36 11.66 2.50
N GLU A 87 11.90 10.85 1.54
CA GLU A 87 10.85 11.20 0.59
C GLU A 87 9.58 10.39 0.83
N GLU A 88 8.42 10.99 0.52
CA GLU A 88 7.13 10.31 0.57
C GLU A 88 6.80 9.72 -0.80
N HIS A 89 6.52 8.41 -0.82
CA HIS A 89 6.18 7.66 -2.02
C HIS A 89 4.71 7.27 -1.98
N PHE A 90 3.99 7.60 -3.05
CA PHE A 90 2.58 7.27 -3.23
C PHE A 90 2.38 6.00 -4.06
N PHE A 91 1.50 5.13 -3.59
CA PHE A 91 1.11 3.88 -4.23
C PHE A 91 -0.42 3.84 -4.34
N ASP A 92 -0.94 3.97 -5.57
CA ASP A 92 -2.38 3.79 -5.84
C ASP A 92 -2.80 2.31 -5.90
N SER A 93 -1.84 1.38 -5.89
CA SER A 93 -2.03 -0.07 -5.96
C SER A 93 -0.78 -0.78 -5.42
N ASP A 94 -0.77 -2.12 -5.38
CA ASP A 94 0.36 -2.93 -4.90
C ASP A 94 0.81 -2.64 -3.45
N TYR A 95 -0.13 -2.21 -2.60
CA TYR A 95 0.06 -2.05 -1.15
C TYR A 95 -0.88 -2.97 -0.36
N TYR A 96 -0.65 -3.03 0.95
CA TYR A 96 -1.43 -3.84 1.87
C TYR A 96 -1.88 -3.00 3.06
N VAL A 97 -3.07 -3.27 3.57
CA VAL A 97 -3.62 -2.66 4.79
C VAL A 97 -3.60 -3.67 5.93
N LEU A 98 -3.20 -3.25 7.12
CA LEU A 98 -3.28 -4.09 8.31
C LEU A 98 -4.73 -4.19 8.76
N CYS A 99 -5.26 -5.41 8.83
CA CYS A 99 -6.62 -5.68 9.30
C CYS A 99 -6.62 -6.69 10.44
N TRP A 100 -7.61 -6.55 11.34
CA TRP A 100 -7.97 -7.60 12.28
C TRP A 100 -8.49 -8.84 11.55
N ARG A 101 -8.26 -10.03 12.13
CA ARG A 101 -8.84 -11.30 11.67
C ARG A 101 -10.26 -11.48 12.18
#